data_AF-A0A7C6W918-F1
#
_entry.id   AF-A0A7C6W918-F1
#
_cell.length_a   1.000
_cell.length_b   1.000
_cell.length_c   1.000
_cell.angle_alpha   90.00
_cell.angle_beta   90.00
_cell.angle_gamma   90.00
#
_symmetry.space_group_name_H-M   'P 1'
#
loop_
_entity.id
_entity.type
_entity.pdbx_description
1 polymer ?
#
loop_
_entity_poly.entity_id
_entity_poly.type
_entity_poly.pdbx_seq_one_letter_code
_entity_poly.pdbx_strand_id
1 'polypeptide(L)' 'MPNQKWKPGENAPESGEYQLMDTNGQGTGAFVTMEKGNRFPPTDKEGQYYSK' A
#
# COMPACT_ATOMS: atom_id res chain seq x y z
N MET A 1 -16.45 -3.26 4.58
CA MET A 1 -15.37 -3.96 3.87
C MET A 1 -14.10 -3.56 4.60
N PRO A 2 -13.34 -4.48 5.22
CA PRO A 2 -12.19 -4.05 6.00
C PRO A 2 -11.21 -3.37 5.03
N ASN A 3 -10.97 -2.06 5.21
CA ASN A 3 -9.88 -1.34 4.54
C ASN A 3 -8.59 -2.11 4.83
N GLN A 4 -8.20 -2.96 3.90
CA GLN A 4 -7.08 -3.85 4.09
C GLN A 4 -5.84 -2.97 3.91
N LYS A 5 -5.09 -2.82 5.00
CA LYS A 5 -3.92 -1.94 5.06
C LYS A 5 -2.70 -2.83 4.93
N TRP A 6 -1.92 -2.64 3.87
CA TRP A 6 -0.71 -3.40 3.64
C TRP A 6 0.51 -2.57 3.97
N LYS A 7 1.49 -3.21 4.62
CA LYS A 7 2.75 -2.52 4.94
C LYS A 7 3.71 -2.57 3.75
N PRO A 8 4.61 -1.59 3.61
CA PRO A 8 5.79 -1.73 2.75
C PRO A 8 6.50 -3.06 3.03
N GLY A 9 6.87 -3.78 1.96
CA GLY A 9 7.55 -5.07 2.07
C GLY A 9 6.66 -6.29 2.32
N GLU A 10 5.34 -6.13 2.52
CA GLU A 10 4.41 -7.26 2.49
C GLU A 10 4.09 -7.71 1.06
N ASN A 11 3.58 -8.92 0.91
CA ASN A 11 3.11 -9.42 -0.38
C ASN A 11 1.71 -8.87 -0.68
N ALA A 12 1.52 -8.35 -1.90
CA ALA A 12 0.23 -7.95 -2.41
C ALA A 12 -0.69 -9.19 -2.51
N PRO A 13 -1.85 -9.21 -1.83
CA PRO A 13 -2.74 -10.37 -1.86
C PRO A 13 -3.46 -10.53 -3.20
N GLU A 14 -3.58 -9.43 -3.94
CA GLU A 14 -4.27 -9.36 -5.22
C GLU A 14 -3.54 -8.42 -6.18
N SER A 15 -3.81 -8.58 -7.47
CA SER A 15 -3.31 -7.64 -8.46
C SER A 15 -4.24 -6.42 -8.47
N GLY A 16 -3.66 -5.23 -8.50
CA GLY A 16 -4.44 -4.00 -8.57
C GLY A 16 -3.61 -2.77 -8.27
N GLU A 17 -4.27 -1.62 -8.29
CA GLU A 17 -3.69 -0.37 -7.86
C GLU A 17 -3.92 -0.17 -6.36
N TYR A 18 -2.85 0.20 -5.67
CA TYR A 18 -2.84 0.46 -4.24
C TYR A 18 -2.43 1.90 -4.01
N GLN A 19 -3.25 2.63 -3.28
CA GLN A 19 -2.93 3.98 -2.89
C GLN A 19 -2.04 3.99 -1.66
N LEU A 20 -0.95 4.74 -1.73
CA LEU A 20 -0.10 4.98 -0.56
C LEU A 20 -0.78 5.99 0.36
N MET A 21 -1.13 5.54 1.55
CA MET A 21 -1.65 6.35 2.63
C MET A 21 -0.56 6.62 3.67
N ASP A 22 -0.59 7.83 4.21
CA ASP A 22 0.28 8.24 5.30
C ASP A 22 -0.22 7.72 6.65
N THR A 23 0.60 7.81 7.70
CA THR A 23 0.24 7.38 9.06
C THR A 23 -1.03 8.07 9.59
N ASN A 24 -1.37 9.24 9.04
CA ASN A 24 -2.57 10.00 9.38
C ASN A 24 -3.83 9.52 8.63
N GLY A 25 -3.73 8.52 7.77
CA GLY A 25 -4.82 8.06 6.89
C GLY A 25 -5.13 9.02 5.75
N GLN A 26 -4.21 9.93 5.44
CA GLN A 26 -4.32 10.83 4.30
C GLN A 26 -3.60 10.19 3.11
N GLY A 27 -4.29 10.12 1.96
CA GLY A 27 -3.69 9.64 0.73
C GLY A 27 -2.57 10.59 0.29
N THR A 28 -1.38 10.05 0.07
CA THR A 28 -0.21 10.84 -0.36
C THR A 28 -0.30 11.29 -1.82
N GLY A 29 -1.29 10.79 -2.57
CA GLY A 29 -1.40 10.97 -4.02
C GLY A 29 -0.49 10.02 -4.82
N ALA A 30 0.31 9.20 -4.14
CA ALA A 30 1.06 8.12 -4.80
C ALA A 30 0.20 6.85 -4.90
N PHE A 31 0.24 6.23 -6.07
CA PHE A 31 -0.44 4.98 -6.38
C PHE A 31 0.59 4.01 -6.93
N VAL A 32 0.50 2.75 -6.52
CA VAL A 32 1.38 1.68 -7.00
C VAL A 32 0.53 0.55 -7.57
N THR A 33 0.82 0.16 -8.79
CA THR A 33 0.23 -1.04 -9.38
C THR A 33 1.06 -2.23 -8.94
N MET A 34 0.43 -3.12 -8.18
CA MET A 34 1.05 -4.35 -7.71
C MET A 34 0.37 -5.55 -8.33
N GLU A 35 1.15 -6.61 -8.57
CA GLU A 35 0.62 -7.90 -8.97
C GLU A 35 0.49 -8.81 -7.75
N LYS A 36 -0.49 -9.71 -7.78
CA LYS A 36 -0.70 -10.72 -6.74
C LYS A 36 0.60 -11.51 -6.50
N GLY A 37 1.07 -11.48 -5.26
CA GLY A 37 2.29 -12.16 -4.82
C GLY A 37 3.56 -11.32 -4.94
N ASN A 38 3.52 -10.12 -5.53
CA ASN A 38 4.66 -9.20 -5.51
C ASN A 38 4.76 -8.46 -4.18
N ARG A 39 6.00 -8.13 -3.77
CA ARG A 39 6.24 -7.36 -2.55
C ARG A 39 6.03 -5.87 -2.77
N PHE A 40 5.24 -5.24 -1.91
CA PHE A 40 5.06 -3.79 -1.91
C PHE A 40 6.41 -3.08 -1.80
N PRO A 41 6.64 -2.02 -2.61
CA PRO A 41 7.86 -1.27 -2.52
C PRO A 41 8.01 -0.65 -1.12
N PRO A 42 9.26 -0.44 -0.65
CA PRO A 42 9.50 0.27 0.58
C PRO A 42 8.98 1.70 0.45
N THR A 43 8.32 2.19 1.50
CA THR A 43 7.82 3.56 1.55
C THR A 43 8.90 4.49 2.10
N ASP A 44 8.91 5.72 1.62
CA ASP A 44 9.93 6.71 1.98
C ASP A 44 9.82 7.16 3.45
N LYS A 45 8.60 7.11 4.02
CA LYS A 45 8.36 7.43 5.43
C LYS A 45 7.88 6.24 6.24
N GLU A 46 8.31 6.22 7.50
CA GLU A 46 7.89 5.26 8.51
C GLU A 46 6.41 5.50 8.88
N GLY A 47 5.61 4.44 8.94
CA GLY A 47 4.17 4.50 9.24
C GLY A 47 3.25 4.72 8.04
N GLN A 48 3.78 4.82 6.82
CA GLN A 48 2.97 4.76 5.60
C GLN A 48 2.48 3.32 5.34
N TYR A 49 1.33 3.20 4.71
CA TYR A 49 0.71 1.92 4.36
C TYR A 49 -0.04 2.03 3.04
N TYR A 50 -0.15 0.91 2.33
CA TYR A 50 -0.94 0.79 1.12
C TYR A 50 -2.39 0.45 1.47
N SER A 51 -3.33 1.05 0.76
CA SER A 51 -4.76 0.78 0.86
C SER A 51 -5.37 0.66 -0.53
N LYS A 52 -6.40 -0.18 -0.66
CA LYS A 52 -7.20 -0.44 -1.84
C LYS A 52 -8.66 -0.39 -1.43
#